data_AF-A0A3C1WJC0-F1
#
_entry.id   AF-A0A3C1WJC0-F1
#
_cell.length_a   1.000
_cell.length_b   1.000
_cell.length_c   1.000
_cell.angle_alpha   90.00
_cell.angle_beta   90.00
_cell.angle_gamma   90.00
#
_symmetry.space_group_name_H-M   'P 1'
#
loop_
_entity.id
_entity.type
_entity.pdbx_description
1 polymer ?
#
loop_
_entity_poly.entity_id
_entity_poly.type
_entity_poly.pdbx_seq_one_letter_code
_entity_poly.pdbx_strand_id
1 'polypeptide(L)' 'MTLFRPCIDLHEGRVKQIVGGSLRDGTVPQTNFVSDRNAEYYSRLYRENGLVGGHVILLG' A
#
# COMPACT_ATOMS: atom_id res chain seq x y z
N MET A 1 1.83 -0.45 23.91
CA MET A 1 1.61 -1.24 22.67
C MET A 1 1.71 -0.29 21.50
N THR A 2 2.53 -0.59 20.48
CA THR A 2 2.66 0.24 19.28
C THR A 2 1.44 0.01 18.38
N LEU A 3 0.78 1.08 17.93
CA LEU A 3 -0.34 0.98 16.99
C LEU A 3 0.23 0.77 15.58
N PHE A 4 0.01 -0.41 15.02
CA PHE A 4 0.28 -0.66 13.60
C PHE A 4 -0.92 -0.20 12.75
N ARG A 5 -0.66 0.68 11.77
CA ARG A 5 -1.67 1.13 10.80
C ARG A 5 -1.30 0.60 9.40
N PRO A 6 -2.05 -0.35 8.85
CA PRO A 6 -1.73 -0.89 7.52
C PRO A 6 -1.94 0.14 6.41
N CYS A 7 -1.13 0.07 5.36
CA CYS A 7 -1.28 0.84 4.12
C CYS A 7 -1.32 -0.11 2.92
N ILE A 8 -2.20 0.16 1.95
CA ILE A 8 -2.14 -0.44 0.61
C ILE A 8 -1.95 0.68 -0.42
N ASP A 9 -0.74 0.79 -0.92
CA ASP A 9 -0.38 1.66 -2.03
C ASP A 9 -0.63 0.90 -3.36
N LEU A 10 -1.56 1.39 -4.16
CA LEU A 10 -1.94 0.85 -5.46
C LEU A 10 -1.43 1.76 -6.57
N HIS A 11 -0.69 1.20 -7.52
CA HIS A 11 -0.22 1.90 -8.71
C HIS A 11 -0.16 0.91 -9.88
N GLU A 12 -0.75 1.26 -11.03
CA GLU A 12 -0.83 0.40 -12.23
C GLU A 12 -1.44 -1.00 -11.94
N GLY A 13 -2.48 -1.04 -11.10
CA GLY A 13 -3.15 -2.29 -10.73
C GLY A 13 -2.34 -3.24 -9.83
N ARG A 14 -1.15 -2.83 -9.37
CA ARG A 14 -0.30 -3.60 -8.46
C ARG A 14 -0.18 -2.92 -7.11
N VAL A 15 -0.02 -3.73 -6.06
CA VAL A 15 0.33 -3.24 -4.73
C VAL A 15 1.84 -3.00 -4.68
N LYS A 16 2.27 -1.78 -4.37
CA LYS A 16 3.69 -1.39 -4.39
C LYS A 16 4.04 -0.66 -3.11
N GLN A 17 5.11 -1.03 -2.41
CA GLN A 17 5.64 -0.20 -1.33
C GLN A 17 6.49 0.92 -1.95
N ILE A 18 6.02 2.17 -1.85
CA ILE A 18 6.70 3.33 -2.43
C ILE A 18 7.68 3.94 -1.44
N VAL A 19 8.82 4.41 -1.96
CA VAL A 19 9.85 5.13 -1.22
C VAL A 19 9.59 6.62 -1.33
N GLY A 20 9.47 7.28 -0.18
CA GLY A 20 9.21 8.72 -0.10
C GLY A 20 7.72 9.04 0.01
N GLY A 21 7.41 10.03 0.83
CA GLY A 21 6.03 10.39 1.20
C GLY A 21 5.28 11.25 0.17
N SER A 22 5.82 11.49 -1.02
CA SER A 22 5.17 12.31 -2.04
C SER A 22 5.59 11.87 -3.44
N LEU A 23 4.60 11.53 -4.26
CA LEU A 23 4.80 11.43 -5.70
C LEU A 23 4.98 12.82 -6.26
N ARG A 24 5.96 12.99 -7.17
CA ARG A 24 6.11 14.20 -7.96
C ARG A 24 5.61 13.90 -9.36
N ASP A 25 4.76 14.79 -9.89
CA ASP A 25 4.25 14.69 -11.25
C ASP A 25 5.40 14.52 -12.25
N GLY A 26 5.24 13.55 -13.16
CA GLY A 26 6.23 13.25 -14.20
C GLY A 26 7.40 12.35 -13.75
N THR A 27 7.39 11.83 -12.51
CA THR A 27 8.41 10.87 -12.04
C THR A 27 7.80 9.50 -11.72
N VAL A 28 8.48 8.44 -12.15
CA VAL A 28 8.12 7.07 -11.74
C VAL A 28 8.41 6.94 -10.24
N PRO A 29 7.44 6.51 -9.41
CA PRO A 29 7.67 6.29 -7.99
C PRO A 29 8.79 5.28 -7.80
N GLN A 30 9.77 5.62 -6.97
CA GLN A 30 10.73 4.61 -6.53
C GLN A 30 10.00 3.62 -5.61
N THR A 31 10.14 2.33 -5.88
CA THR A 31 9.49 1.27 -5.10
C THR A 31 10.53 0.42 -4.39
N ASN A 32 10.29 0.13 -3.11
CA ASN A 32 11.05 -0.87 -2.37
C ASN A 32 10.61 -2.29 -2.70
N PHE A 33 9.30 -2.46 -2.96
CA PHE A 33 8.71 -3.77 -3.21
C PHE A 33 7.50 -3.64 -4.11
N VAL A 34 7.32 -4.60 -5.03
CA VAL A 34 6.12 -4.76 -5.84
C VAL A 34 5.58 -6.14 -5.54
N SER A 35 4.31 -6.21 -5.12
CA SER A 35 3.68 -7.47 -4.74
C SER A 35 3.01 -8.15 -5.94
N ASP A 36 3.08 -9.47 -5.95
CA ASP A 36 2.27 -10.33 -6.83
C ASP A 36 0.83 -10.51 -6.31
N ARG A 37 0.52 -10.01 -5.10
CA ARG A 37 -0.82 -10.07 -4.52
C ARG A 37 -1.53 -8.73 -4.71
N ASN A 38 -2.83 -8.81 -4.98
CA ASN A 38 -3.68 -7.64 -5.19
C ASN A 38 -4.11 -6.98 -3.85
N ALA A 39 -4.74 -5.82 -3.93
CA ALA A 39 -5.26 -5.14 -2.74
C ALA A 39 -6.30 -5.97 -1.98
N GLU A 40 -7.10 -6.78 -2.67
CA GLU A 40 -8.09 -7.64 -2.02
C GLU A 40 -7.43 -8.61 -1.04
N TYR A 41 -6.35 -9.30 -1.46
CA TYR A 41 -5.59 -10.19 -0.60
C TYR A 41 -5.14 -9.49 0.69
N TYR A 42 -4.54 -8.31 0.57
CA TYR A 42 -4.05 -7.55 1.74
C TYR A 42 -5.19 -7.03 2.62
N SER A 43 -6.29 -6.56 2.02
CA SER A 43 -7.46 -6.12 2.78
C SER A 43 -8.05 -7.24 3.65
N ARG A 44 -8.10 -8.47 3.13
CA ARG A 44 -8.55 -9.66 3.86
C ARG A 44 -7.56 -10.02 4.96
N LEU A 45 -6.27 -10.04 4.66
CA LEU A 45 -5.21 -10.32 5.62
C LEU A 45 -5.25 -9.34 6.80
N TYR A 46 -5.40 -8.04 6.54
CA TYR A 46 -5.47 -7.03 7.60
C TYR A 46 -6.71 -7.20 8.47
N ARG A 47 -7.85 -7.51 7.86
CA ARG A 47 -9.09 -7.82 8.59
C ARG A 47 -8.93 -9.06 9.47
N GLU A 48 -8.35 -10.13 8.95
CA GLU A 48 -8.11 -11.39 9.69
C GLU A 48 -7.18 -11.19 10.89
N ASN A 49 -6.25 -10.24 10.79
CA ASN A 49 -5.35 -9.87 11.89
C ASN A 49 -5.90 -8.77 12.81
N GLY A 50 -7.16 -8.35 12.63
CA GLY A 50 -7.77 -7.29 13.45
C GLY A 50 -7.09 -5.92 13.32
N LEU A 51 -6.39 -5.68 12.21
CA LEU A 51 -5.69 -4.42 11.97
C LEU A 51 -6.67 -3.36 11.45
N VAL A 52 -6.82 -2.29 12.23
CA VAL A 52 -7.80 -1.22 11.99
C VAL A 52 -7.12 0.12 11.74
N GLY A 53 -7.86 1.07 11.15
CA GLY A 53 -7.35 2.41 10.87
C GLY A 53 -6.30 2.45 9.75
N GLY A 54 -6.30 1.45 8.87
CA GLY A 54 -5.49 1.46 7.68
C GLY A 54 -6.05 2.36 6.59
N HIS A 55 -5.22 2.64 5.58
CA HIS A 55 -5.60 3.41 4.40
C HIS A 55 -5.25 2.65 3.12
N VAL A 56 -5.99 2.97 2.06
CA VAL A 56 -5.71 2.52 0.70
C VAL A 56 -5.51 3.78 -0.13
N ILE A 57 -4.42 3.84 -0.87
CA ILE A 57 -4.10 4.99 -1.72
C ILE A 57 -3.92 4.46 -3.13
N LEU A 58 -4.75 4.94 -4.06
CA LEU A 58 -4.56 4.74 -5.48
C LEU A 58 -3.74 5.90 -6.03
N LEU A 59 -2.62 5.59 -6.62
CA LEU A 59 -1.63 6.51 -7.13
C LEU A 59 -1.52 6.31 -8.63
N GLY A 60 -2.38 6.99 -9.40
CA GLY A 60 -2.40 6.90 -10.86
C GLY A 60 -3.16 5.68 -11.39
#